data_AF-B6DDK0-F1
#
_entry.id   AF-B6DDK0-F1
#
_cell.length_a   1.000
_cell.length_b   1.000
_cell.length_c   1.000
_cell.angle_alpha   90.00
_cell.angle_beta   90.00
_cell.angle_gamma   90.00
#
_symmetry.space_group_name_H-M   'P 1'
#
loop_
_entity.id
_entity.type
_entity.pdbx_description
1 polymer ?
#
loop_
_entity_poly.entity_id
_entity_poly.type
_entity_poly.pdbx_seq_one_letter_code
_entity_poly.pdbx_strand_id
1 'polypeptide(L)'
;VSHVDEGDYTCRFTHTENGTNYIVTATRSFTVEEKGFSTFPVITNPPHNYTVEVEIGKTANIACSACFGTASQFVAVLWQINKTRIGSFGKARIQEEKGPNKSSSNGMICLTSLLRITGVTNKDFSLKYDCVAMNHHGVIRHPVRLRRKQPSKECLSQIA
;
A
#
# COMPACT_ATOMS: atom_id res chain seq x y z
N VAL A 1 -15.88 26.19 9.22
CA VAL A 1 -14.83 25.88 8.23
C VAL A 1 -15.43 25.00 7.17
N SER A 2 -15.86 25.62 6.09
CA SER A 2 -16.26 25.01 4.82
C SER A 2 -15.70 25.86 3.67
N HIS A 3 -15.93 25.47 2.41
CA HIS A 3 -15.43 26.24 1.26
C HIS A 3 -15.90 27.70 1.21
N VAL A 4 -16.99 28.07 1.91
CA VAL A 4 -17.43 29.47 2.00
C VAL A 4 -16.53 30.32 2.89
N ASP A 5 -15.70 29.68 3.72
CA ASP A 5 -14.71 30.33 4.58
C ASP A 5 -13.36 30.53 3.85
N GLU A 6 -13.24 30.19 2.55
CA GLU A 6 -12.02 30.45 1.78
C GLU A 6 -11.85 31.94 1.43
N GLY A 7 -10.61 32.43 1.48
CA GLY A 7 -10.31 33.81 1.11
C GLY A 7 -9.03 34.35 1.73
N ASP A 8 -8.77 35.64 1.51
CA ASP A 8 -7.62 36.36 2.06
C ASP A 8 -7.99 37.02 3.39
N TYR A 9 -7.42 36.49 4.48
CA TYR A 9 -7.66 36.98 5.83
C TYR A 9 -6.57 37.96 6.25
N THR A 10 -6.99 39.17 6.62
CA THR A 10 -6.09 40.21 7.12
C THR A 10 -6.22 40.33 8.63
N CYS A 11 -5.16 39.98 9.38
CA CYS A 11 -5.08 40.35 10.78
C CYS A 11 -4.63 41.81 10.88
N ARG A 12 -5.24 42.56 11.80
CA ARG A 12 -4.89 43.95 12.09
C ARG A 12 -4.84 44.14 13.58
N PHE A 13 -3.71 44.62 14.08
CA PHE A 13 -3.52 44.96 15.48
C PHE A 13 -2.73 46.25 15.62
N THR A 14 -2.78 46.85 16.81
CA THR A 14 -2.02 48.06 17.13
C THR A 14 -0.86 47.69 18.04
N HIS A 15 0.35 48.09 17.66
CA HIS A 15 1.55 47.99 18.46
C HIS A 15 1.87 49.36 19.04
N THR A 16 2.08 49.45 20.35
CA THR A 16 2.46 50.71 21.00
C THR A 16 3.93 50.65 21.40
N GLU A 17 4.72 51.59 20.90
CA GLU A 17 6.14 51.74 21.23
C GLU A 17 6.43 53.20 21.57
N ASN A 18 7.04 53.43 22.74
CA ASN A 18 7.35 54.78 23.25
C ASN A 18 6.14 55.73 23.26
N GLY A 19 4.96 55.22 23.59
CA GLY A 19 3.70 56.00 23.61
C GLY A 19 3.12 56.30 22.23
N THR A 20 3.76 55.86 21.14
CA THR A 20 3.28 56.00 19.76
C THR A 20 2.59 54.70 19.32
N ASN A 21 1.42 54.82 18.69
CA ASN A 21 0.63 53.68 18.20
C ASN A 21 0.89 53.42 16.72
N TYR A 22 1.33 52.22 16.39
CA TYR A 22 1.58 51.72 15.04
C TYR A 22 0.51 50.69 14.67
N ILE A 23 -0.11 50.83 13.50
CA ILE A 23 -1.03 49.80 12.99
C ILE A 23 -0.21 48.77 12.23
N VAL A 24 -0.30 47.52 12.65
CA VAL A 24 0.33 46.37 12.00
C VAL A 24 -0.75 45.54 11.33
N THR A 25 -0.55 45.24 10.05
CA THR A 25 -1.43 44.36 9.28
C THR A 25 -0.64 43.23 8.65
N ALA A 26 -1.22 42.04 8.59
CA ALA A 26 -0.69 40.95 7.78
C ALA A 26 -1.84 40.17 7.15
N THR A 27 -1.72 39.87 5.86
CA THR A 27 -2.73 39.15 5.09
C THR A 27 -2.20 37.78 4.70
N ARG A 28 -3.05 36.75 4.83
CA ARG A 28 -2.76 35.40 4.33
C ARG A 28 -3.98 34.79 3.68
N SER A 29 -3.76 34.09 2.58
CA SER A 29 -4.77 33.27 1.93
C SER A 29 -5.06 32.03 2.78
N PHE A 30 -6.34 31.68 2.88
CA PHE A 30 -6.84 30.50 3.55
C PHE A 30 -7.69 29.69 2.56
N THR A 31 -7.31 28.43 2.36
CA THR A 31 -7.99 27.47 1.49
C THR A 31 -8.51 26.30 2.34
N VAL A 32 -9.66 25.74 1.98
CA VAL A 32 -10.28 24.63 2.69
C VAL A 32 -10.23 23.40 1.79
N GLU A 33 -9.40 22.43 2.17
CA GLU A 33 -9.39 21.14 1.50
C GLU A 33 -10.32 20.18 2.24
N GLU A 34 -11.20 19.49 1.52
CA GLU A 34 -11.92 18.35 2.08
C GLU A 34 -10.92 17.29 2.49
N LYS A 35 -10.67 17.20 3.80
CA LYS A 35 -9.73 16.23 4.33
C LYS A 35 -10.40 14.86 4.29
N GLY A 36 -9.95 14.02 3.36
CA GLY A 36 -10.27 12.60 3.38
C GLY A 36 -9.94 11.99 4.75
N PHE A 37 -10.60 10.89 5.09
CA PHE A 37 -10.27 10.15 6.31
C PHE A 37 -9.22 9.09 6.00
N SER A 38 -8.35 8.81 6.97
CA SER A 38 -7.48 7.64 6.93
C SER A 38 -7.94 6.65 7.98
N THR A 39 -7.79 5.36 7.70
CA THR A 39 -8.10 4.27 8.62
C THR A 39 -6.88 3.39 8.81
N PHE A 40 -6.89 2.53 9.82
CA PHE A 40 -5.91 1.46 9.91
C PHE A 40 -5.93 0.64 8.59
N PRO A 41 -4.78 0.24 8.02
CA PRO A 41 -4.74 -0.43 6.73
C PRO A 41 -5.48 -1.77 6.77
N VAL A 42 -6.24 -2.06 5.71
CA VAL A 42 -6.95 -3.33 5.59
C VAL A 42 -6.43 -4.07 4.37
N ILE A 43 -5.75 -5.20 4.57
CA ILE A 43 -5.34 -6.09 3.47
C ILE A 43 -6.59 -6.82 2.97
N THR A 44 -6.95 -6.55 1.71
CA THR A 44 -8.10 -7.16 1.03
C THR A 44 -7.71 -8.42 0.28
N ASN A 45 -6.45 -8.54 -0.09
CA ASN A 45 -5.90 -9.72 -0.75
C ASN A 45 -4.40 -9.83 -0.43
N PRO A 46 -3.87 -11.01 -0.08
CA PRO A 46 -4.58 -12.25 0.20
C PRO A 46 -5.25 -12.23 1.58
N PRO A 47 -6.22 -13.12 1.87
CA PRO A 47 -6.81 -13.26 3.20
C PRO A 47 -5.77 -13.72 4.24
N HIS A 48 -6.09 -13.60 5.52
CA HIS A 48 -5.18 -14.03 6.58
C HIS A 48 -4.94 -15.56 6.53
N ASN A 49 -3.69 -16.00 6.72
CA ASN A 49 -3.25 -17.40 6.58
C ASN A 49 -3.48 -18.04 5.20
N TYR A 50 -3.39 -17.24 4.13
CA TYR A 50 -3.56 -17.72 2.77
C TYR A 50 -2.42 -18.63 2.31
N THR A 51 -2.79 -19.70 1.59
CA THR A 51 -1.84 -20.59 0.91
C THR A 51 -2.10 -20.54 -0.59
N VAL A 52 -1.05 -20.33 -1.38
CA VAL A 52 -1.13 -20.30 -2.84
C VAL A 52 -0.42 -21.50 -3.44
N GLU A 53 -1.07 -22.16 -4.37
CA GLU A 53 -0.47 -23.28 -5.11
C GLU A 53 0.34 -22.78 -6.30
N VAL A 54 1.60 -23.22 -6.39
CA VAL A 54 2.53 -22.81 -7.45
C VAL A 54 3.26 -24.02 -8.01
N GLU A 55 3.58 -23.96 -9.30
CA GLU A 55 4.27 -25.02 -10.04
C GLU A 55 5.78 -24.76 -10.07
N ILE A 56 6.57 -25.80 -9.83
CA ILE A 56 8.03 -25.74 -9.95
C ILE A 56 8.42 -25.42 -11.40
N GLY A 57 9.40 -24.55 -11.58
CA GLY A 57 9.91 -24.12 -12.89
C GLY A 57 9.03 -23.08 -13.62
N LYS A 58 7.80 -22.84 -13.16
CA LYS A 58 6.92 -21.78 -13.71
C LYS A 58 7.11 -20.46 -12.97
N THR A 59 6.57 -19.39 -13.54
CA THR A 59 6.50 -18.08 -12.87
C THR A 59 5.25 -18.02 -12.01
N ALA A 60 5.39 -17.62 -10.75
CA ALA A 60 4.27 -17.34 -9.85
C ALA A 60 4.11 -15.83 -9.65
N ASN A 61 2.87 -15.34 -9.70
CA ASN A 61 2.50 -13.96 -9.44
C ASN A 61 1.49 -13.91 -8.30
N ILE A 62 1.79 -13.19 -7.24
CA ILE A 62 0.96 -13.13 -6.03
C ILE A 62 0.67 -11.66 -5.74
N ALA A 63 -0.61 -11.30 -5.70
CA ALA A 63 -1.03 -9.94 -5.43
C ALA A 63 -1.24 -9.70 -3.94
N CYS A 64 -0.73 -8.58 -3.45
CA CYS A 64 -0.97 -8.02 -2.13
C CYS A 64 -1.70 -6.69 -2.35
N SER A 65 -2.94 -6.58 -1.90
CA SER A 65 -3.78 -5.37 -2.04
C SER A 65 -4.27 -4.93 -0.67
N ALA A 66 -4.23 -3.63 -0.42
CA ALA A 66 -4.75 -3.04 0.81
C ALA A 66 -5.38 -1.68 0.58
N CYS A 67 -6.35 -1.32 1.41
CA CYS A 67 -7.07 -0.05 1.38
C CYS A 67 -6.83 0.78 2.65
N PHE A 68 -6.85 2.11 2.52
CA PHE A 68 -6.32 3.05 3.53
C PHE A 68 -7.29 4.18 3.92
N GLY A 69 -8.54 4.13 3.46
CA GLY A 69 -9.49 5.25 3.53
C GLY A 69 -9.42 6.13 2.29
N THR A 70 -9.79 7.41 2.40
CA THR A 70 -9.82 8.38 1.30
C THR A 70 -8.64 9.36 1.33
N ALA A 71 -7.84 9.38 2.40
CA ALA A 71 -6.60 10.16 2.48
C ALA A 71 -5.36 9.35 2.09
N SER A 72 -4.48 9.94 1.26
CA SER A 72 -3.32 9.27 0.63
C SER A 72 -2.00 9.37 1.40
N GLN A 73 -1.98 10.04 2.55
CA GLN A 73 -0.72 10.38 3.21
C GLN A 73 -0.06 9.14 3.84
N PHE A 74 1.20 8.90 3.44
CA PHE A 74 2.07 7.84 3.97
C PHE A 74 1.57 6.40 3.78
N VAL A 75 0.82 6.11 2.73
CA VAL A 75 0.31 4.76 2.45
C VAL A 75 1.35 3.92 1.67
N ALA A 76 1.50 2.65 2.05
CA ALA A 76 2.35 1.71 1.32
C ALA A 76 1.86 0.26 1.42
N VAL A 77 2.03 -0.48 0.34
CA VAL A 77 1.84 -1.94 0.27
C VAL A 77 3.12 -2.54 -0.30
N LEU A 78 3.67 -3.55 0.36
CA LEU A 78 4.94 -4.17 -0.03
C LEU A 78 5.02 -5.64 0.36
N TRP A 79 6.04 -6.32 -0.17
CA TRP A 79 6.36 -7.69 0.19
C TRP A 79 7.62 -7.80 1.06
N GLN A 80 7.58 -8.70 2.04
CA GLN A 80 8.74 -9.11 2.82
C GLN A 80 8.98 -10.61 2.67
N ILE A 81 10.26 -11.00 2.61
CA ILE A 81 10.70 -12.40 2.62
C ILE A 81 11.62 -12.59 3.81
N ASN A 82 11.27 -13.51 4.69
CA ASN A 82 11.99 -13.75 5.95
C ASN A 82 12.24 -12.44 6.71
N LYS A 83 11.20 -11.59 6.80
CA LYS A 83 11.23 -10.25 7.43
C LYS A 83 12.15 -9.22 6.76
N THR A 84 12.74 -9.54 5.62
CA THR A 84 13.57 -8.62 4.84
C THR A 84 12.74 -8.04 3.70
N ARG A 85 12.81 -6.71 3.52
CA ARG A 85 12.13 -6.04 2.40
C ARG A 85 12.77 -6.47 1.08
N ILE A 86 11.94 -6.79 0.10
CA ILE A 86 12.42 -7.07 -1.25
C ILE A 86 12.79 -5.74 -1.93
N GLY A 87 13.95 -5.68 -2.58
CA GLY A 87 14.30 -4.54 -3.43
C GLY A 87 13.41 -4.50 -4.67
N SER A 88 12.88 -3.32 -5.00
CA SER A 88 12.11 -3.11 -6.23
C SER A 88 13.06 -3.01 -7.43
N PHE A 89 12.82 -3.84 -8.46
CA PHE A 89 13.48 -3.85 -9.77
C PHE A 89 14.96 -4.27 -9.80
N GLY A 90 15.25 -5.36 -10.54
CA GLY A 90 16.60 -5.87 -10.79
C GLY A 90 16.60 -7.21 -11.52
N LYS A 91 17.78 -7.80 -11.80
CA LYS A 91 17.91 -9.15 -12.43
C LYS A 91 17.60 -10.31 -11.47
N ALA A 92 17.08 -10.01 -10.28
CA ALA A 92 16.78 -11.02 -9.27
C ALA A 92 15.59 -11.89 -9.71
N ARG A 93 15.60 -13.16 -9.32
CA ARG A 93 14.55 -14.12 -9.66
C ARG A 93 13.22 -13.80 -8.96
N ILE A 94 13.29 -13.28 -7.73
CA ILE A 94 12.14 -12.83 -6.95
C ILE A 94 12.13 -11.31 -6.96
N GLN A 95 11.01 -10.72 -7.37
CA GLN A 95 10.87 -9.27 -7.56
C GLN A 95 9.53 -8.77 -7.02
N GLU A 96 9.55 -7.52 -6.58
CA GLU A 96 8.36 -6.76 -6.26
C GLU A 96 8.08 -5.76 -7.38
N GLU A 97 6.87 -5.82 -7.95
CA GLU A 97 6.40 -4.94 -9.01
C GLU A 97 5.18 -4.14 -8.49
N LYS A 98 5.04 -2.87 -8.91
CA LYS A 98 3.82 -2.11 -8.62
C LYS A 98 2.66 -2.73 -9.41
N GLY A 99 1.63 -3.14 -8.69
CA GLY A 99 0.38 -3.59 -9.30
C GLY A 99 -0.46 -2.40 -9.80
N PRO A 100 -1.56 -2.67 -10.52
CA PRO A 100 -2.47 -1.62 -10.94
C PRO A 100 -3.05 -0.91 -9.70
N ASN A 101 -3.03 0.41 -9.72
CA ASN A 101 -3.76 1.22 -8.73
C ASN A 101 -5.25 0.94 -8.95
N LYS A 102 -5.89 0.24 -8.03
CA LYS A 102 -7.34 0.07 -8.05
C LYS A 102 -7.94 1.23 -7.27
N SER A 103 -8.29 2.30 -7.98
CA SER A 103 -9.25 3.27 -7.45
C SER A 103 -10.57 2.53 -7.26
N SER A 104 -10.99 2.37 -6.00
CA SER A 104 -12.27 1.77 -5.67
C SER A 104 -13.41 2.70 -6.13
N SER A 105 -14.55 2.15 -6.55
CA SER A 105 -15.72 2.93 -6.99
C SER A 105 -16.27 3.86 -5.91
N ASN A 106 -15.94 3.62 -4.64
CA ASN A 106 -16.32 4.43 -3.49
C ASN A 106 -15.27 5.47 -3.06
N GLY A 107 -14.24 5.73 -3.89
CA GLY A 107 -13.19 6.71 -3.59
C GLY A 107 -12.13 6.25 -2.59
N MET A 108 -12.19 5.00 -2.09
CA MET A 108 -11.12 4.46 -1.26
C MET A 108 -9.82 4.31 -2.04
N ILE A 109 -8.73 4.73 -1.41
CA ILE A 109 -7.37 4.55 -1.88
C ILE A 109 -6.96 3.12 -1.55
N CYS A 110 -6.84 2.31 -2.60
CA CYS A 110 -6.34 0.95 -2.51
C CYS A 110 -5.12 0.79 -3.41
N LEU A 111 -4.05 0.23 -2.83
CA LEU A 111 -2.81 -0.05 -3.54
C LEU A 111 -2.64 -1.55 -3.72
N THR A 112 -1.95 -1.93 -4.79
CA THR A 112 -1.58 -3.33 -5.05
C THR A 112 -0.07 -3.43 -5.31
N SER A 113 0.58 -4.38 -4.65
CA SER A 113 1.96 -4.81 -4.90
C SER A 113 1.97 -6.27 -5.36
N LEU A 114 2.68 -6.55 -6.45
CA LEU A 114 2.78 -7.87 -7.06
C LEU A 114 4.13 -8.50 -6.71
N LEU A 115 4.10 -9.68 -6.12
CA LEU A 115 5.28 -10.52 -5.94
C LEU A 115 5.40 -11.46 -7.14
N ARG A 116 6.51 -11.33 -7.87
CA ARG A 116 6.83 -12.17 -9.01
C ARG A 116 8.01 -13.08 -8.67
N ILE A 117 7.81 -14.38 -8.78
CA ILE A 117 8.83 -15.41 -8.58
C ILE A 117 9.01 -16.11 -9.93
N THR A 118 10.08 -15.81 -10.65
CA THR A 118 10.39 -16.52 -11.91
C THR A 118 11.03 -17.87 -11.59
N GLY A 119 10.70 -18.92 -12.37
CA GLY A 119 11.28 -20.25 -12.19
C GLY A 119 11.26 -20.75 -10.74
N VAL A 120 10.06 -20.98 -10.19
CA VAL A 120 9.88 -21.42 -8.79
C VAL A 120 10.72 -22.67 -8.49
N THR A 121 11.42 -22.65 -7.36
CA THR A 121 12.33 -23.72 -6.93
C THR A 121 11.87 -24.36 -5.62
N ASN A 122 12.42 -25.52 -5.28
CA ASN A 122 12.11 -26.19 -4.02
C ASN A 122 12.42 -25.35 -2.76
N LYS A 123 13.40 -24.45 -2.83
CA LYS A 123 13.78 -23.57 -1.72
C LYS A 123 12.69 -22.53 -1.42
N ASP A 124 11.91 -22.14 -2.42
CA ASP A 124 10.90 -21.09 -2.30
C ASP A 124 9.75 -21.48 -1.36
N PHE A 125 9.44 -22.77 -1.24
CA PHE A 125 8.39 -23.27 -0.35
C PHE A 125 8.76 -23.18 1.14
N SER A 126 10.05 -23.02 1.45
CA SER A 126 10.53 -22.88 2.84
C SER A 126 10.64 -21.43 3.28
N LEU A 127 10.51 -20.47 2.36
CA LEU A 127 10.57 -19.05 2.64
C LEU A 127 9.25 -18.56 3.25
N LYS A 128 9.36 -17.54 4.12
CA LYS A 128 8.20 -16.87 4.72
C LYS A 128 7.92 -15.59 3.95
N TYR A 129 6.78 -15.53 3.27
CA TYR A 129 6.34 -14.35 2.54
C TYR A 129 5.30 -13.62 3.37
N ASP A 130 5.46 -12.31 3.53
CA ASP A 130 4.50 -11.46 4.21
C ASP A 130 4.04 -10.36 3.25
N CYS A 131 2.73 -10.26 3.05
CA CYS A 131 2.07 -9.10 2.46
C CYS A 131 1.92 -8.05 3.56
N VAL A 132 2.52 -6.88 3.39
CA VAL A 132 2.57 -5.84 4.41
C VAL A 132 1.90 -4.58 3.90
N ALA A 133 1.00 -4.03 4.71
CA ALA A 133 0.39 -2.72 4.46
C ALA A 133 0.63 -1.80 5.64
N MET A 134 0.95 -0.54 5.37
CA MET A 134 1.27 0.44 6.41
C MET A 134 0.80 1.85 6.05
N ASN A 135 0.44 2.60 7.10
CA ASN A 135 0.28 4.04 7.08
C ASN A 135 0.59 4.61 8.48
N HIS A 136 0.24 5.88 8.73
CA HIS A 136 0.47 6.52 10.03
C HIS A 136 -0.35 5.92 11.19
N HIS A 137 -1.43 5.17 10.91
CA HIS A 137 -2.19 4.46 11.94
C HIS A 137 -1.53 3.14 12.36
N GLY A 138 -0.63 2.59 11.54
CA GLY A 138 0.14 1.41 11.91
C GLY A 138 0.46 0.49 10.73
N VAL A 139 0.79 -0.77 11.08
CA VAL A 139 1.26 -1.78 10.13
C VAL A 139 0.49 -3.08 10.34
N ILE A 140 -0.02 -3.66 9.26
CA ILE A 140 -0.64 -5.00 9.23
C ILE A 140 0.15 -5.92 8.30
N ARG A 141 0.16 -7.22 8.62
CA ARG A 141 0.88 -8.25 7.86
C ARG A 141 -0.01 -9.47 7.67
N HIS A 142 -0.14 -9.96 6.44
CA HIS A 142 -0.75 -11.25 6.14
C HIS A 142 0.33 -12.23 5.68
N PRO A 143 0.60 -13.30 6.46
CA PRO A 143 1.55 -14.33 6.05
C PRO A 143 0.98 -15.16 4.90
N VAL A 144 1.81 -15.44 3.91
CA VAL A 144 1.47 -16.20 2.70
C VAL A 144 2.39 -17.41 2.61
N ARG A 145 1.79 -18.59 2.46
CA ARG A 145 2.52 -19.85 2.28
C ARG A 145 2.41 -20.31 0.83
N LEU A 146 3.54 -20.76 0.26
CA LEU A 146 3.53 -21.43 -1.03
C LEU A 146 3.31 -22.92 -0.82
N ARG A 147 2.47 -23.54 -1.65
CA ARG A 147 2.29 -24.99 -1.71
C ARG A 147 2.58 -25.47 -3.12
N ARG A 148 3.20 -26.65 -3.23
CA ARG A 148 3.41 -27.29 -4.55
C ARG A 148 2.06 -27.67 -5.13
N LYS A 149 1.76 -27.17 -6.32
CA LYS A 149 0.65 -27.67 -7.12
C LYS A 149 1.01 -29.08 -7.61
N GLN A 150 0.17 -30.06 -7.34
CA GLN A 150 0.37 -31.40 -7.90
C GLN A 150 -0.05 -31.39 -9.37
N PRO A 151 0.67 -32.10 -10.26
CA PRO A 151 0.18 -32.30 -11.62
C PRO A 151 -1.19 -32.99 -11.56
N SER A 152 -2.16 -32.51 -12.35
CA SER A 152 -3.47 -33.18 -12.45
C SER A 152 -3.25 -34.59 -12.99
N LYS A 153 -4.00 -35.57 -12.46
CA LYS A 153 -3.87 -37.00 -12.82
C LYS A 153 -4.29 -37.32 -14.27
N GLU A 154 -4.64 -36.33 -15.08
CA GLU A 154 -5.19 -36.51 -16.44
C GLU A 154 -4.17 -36.90 -17.52
N CYS A 155 -2.87 -36.98 -17.21
CA CYS A 155 -1.84 -37.45 -18.15
C CYS A 155 -1.28 -38.85 -17.85
N LEU A 156 -1.88 -39.64 -16.96
CA LEU A 156 -1.41 -41.00 -16.64
C LEU A 156 -2.31 -42.13 -17.19
N SER A 157 -3.41 -41.82 -17.86
CA SER A 157 -4.33 -42.82 -18.42
C SER A 157 -4.24 -43.01 -19.94
N GLN A 158 -3.18 -42.51 -20.60
CA GLN A 158 -2.96 -42.71 -22.05
C GLN A 158 -1.75 -43.59 -22.39
N ILE A 159 -1.19 -44.33 -21.41
CA ILE A 159 -0.09 -45.28 -21.63
C ILE A 159 -0.39 -46.64 -20.99
N ALA A 160 -1.63 -47.13 -21.13
CA ALA A 160 -1.98 -48.51 -20.80
C ALA A 160 -2.61 -49.17 -22.03
#